data_AF-A0A933PN28-F1
#
_entry.id   AF-A0A933PN28-F1
#
_cell.length_a   1.000
_cell.length_b   1.000
_cell.length_c   1.000
_cell.angle_alpha   90.00
_cell.angle_beta   90.00
_cell.angle_gamma   90.00
#
_symmetry.space_group_name_H-M   'P 1'
#
loop_
_entity.id
_entity.type
_entity.pdbx_description
1 polymer ?
#
loop_
_entity_poly.entity_id
_entity_poly.type
_entity_poly.pdbx_seq_one_letter_code
_entity_poly.pdbx_strand_id
1 'polypeptide(L)' 'MSKTTEPSYRIRASDVPMIKKRIRLGEYLNRIAADYDVNPGRISEIKNGQKFADIEAAA' A
#
# COMPACT_ATOMS: atom_id res chain seq x y z
N MET A 1 0.76 25.12 14.81
CA MET A 1 1.47 24.08 14.03
C MET A 1 0.43 23.17 13.41
N SER A 2 0.18 23.30 12.11
CA SER A 2 -0.81 22.47 11.42
C SER A 2 -0.27 21.04 11.33
N LYS A 3 -1.07 20.07 11.77
CA LYS A 3 -0.69 18.66 11.93
C LYS A 3 -0.75 17.97 10.57
N THR A 4 0.26 18.19 9.72
CA THR A 4 0.32 17.62 8.36
C THR A 4 0.79 16.17 8.42
N THR A 5 -0.09 15.25 8.86
CA THR A 5 0.17 13.80 8.83
C THR A 5 -0.91 13.05 8.05
N GLU A 6 -1.65 13.74 7.19
CA GLU A 6 -2.52 13.05 6.24
C GLU A 6 -1.65 12.50 5.10
N PRO A 7 -1.76 11.20 4.77
CA PRO A 7 -1.17 10.70 3.54
C PRO A 7 -1.81 11.45 2.38
N SER A 8 -0.98 12.00 1.50
CA SER A 8 -1.43 12.80 0.35
C SER A 8 -2.26 11.98 -0.62
N TYR A 9 -2.04 10.66 -0.64
CA TYR A 9 -2.79 9.73 -1.47
C TYR A 9 -3.65 8.77 -0.65
N ARG A 10 -4.79 8.41 -1.23
CA ARG A 10 -5.69 7.38 -0.72
C ARG A 10 -5.66 6.19 -1.66
N ILE A 11 -5.09 5.08 -1.20
CA ILE A 11 -5.05 3.81 -1.94
C ILE A 11 -6.46 3.41 -2.38
N ARG A 12 -6.59 3.13 -3.68
CA ARG A 12 -7.82 2.65 -4.32
C ARG A 12 -7.72 1.15 -4.56
N ALA A 13 -8.88 0.51 -4.75
CA ALA A 13 -8.95 -0.92 -5.10
C ALA A 13 -8.11 -1.26 -6.35
N SER A 14 -8.03 -0.35 -7.32
CA SER A 14 -7.23 -0.50 -8.55
C SER A 14 -5.71 -0.59 -8.32
N ASP A 15 -5.22 -0.06 -7.20
CA ASP A 15 -3.78 -0.01 -6.89
C ASP A 15 -3.29 -1.32 -6.26
N VAL A 16 -4.21 -2.00 -5.55
CA VAL A 16 -3.93 -3.16 -4.70
C VAL A 16 -3.31 -4.33 -5.45
N PRO A 17 -3.74 -4.69 -6.69
CA PRO A 17 -3.12 -5.79 -7.42
C PRO A 17 -1.61 -5.57 -7.63
N MET A 18 -1.22 -4.34 -7.96
CA MET A 18 0.19 -4.00 -8.15
C MET A 18 0.95 -3.96 -6.83
N ILE A 19 0.37 -3.38 -5.77
CA ILE A 19 0.96 -3.38 -4.42
C ILE A 19 1.24 -4.83 -3.95
N LYS A 20 0.24 -5.72 -4.06
CA LYS A 20 0.40 -7.13 -3.66
C LYS A 20 1.44 -7.84 -4.54
N LYS A 21 1.51 -7.56 -5.84
CA LYS A 21 2.56 -8.11 -6.73
C LYS A 21 3.96 -7.70 -6.25
N ARG A 22 4.18 -6.42 -5.98
CA ARG A 22 5.48 -5.91 -5.48
C ARG A 22 5.87 -6.52 -4.14
N ILE A 23 4.91 -6.71 -3.23
CA ILE A 23 5.12 -7.44 -1.97
C ILE A 23 5.54 -8.89 -2.24
N ARG A 24 4.85 -9.60 -3.16
CA ARG A 24 5.19 -10.98 -3.54
C ARG A 24 6.59 -11.09 -4.16
N LEU A 25 7.05 -10.07 -4.88
CA LEU A 25 8.41 -9.96 -5.42
C LEU A 25 9.48 -9.63 -4.37
N GLY A 26 9.10 -9.41 -3.11
CA GLY A 26 10.02 -9.12 -2.01
C GLY A 26 10.44 -7.66 -1.91
N GLU A 27 9.76 -6.73 -2.58
CA GLU A 27 10.06 -5.31 -2.44
C GLU A 27 9.77 -4.80 -1.02
N TYR A 28 10.60 -3.87 -0.56
CA TYR A 28 10.43 -3.29 0.77
C TYR A 28 9.18 -2.40 0.85
N LEU A 29 8.39 -2.57 1.91
CA LEU A 29 7.12 -1.86 2.09
C LEU A 29 7.28 -0.34 2.11
N ASN A 30 8.39 0.18 2.61
CA ASN A 30 8.68 1.61 2.61
C ASN A 30 8.93 2.18 1.21
N ARG A 31 9.50 1.39 0.29
CA ARG A 31 9.68 1.80 -1.11
C ARG A 31 8.34 1.84 -1.84
N ILE A 32 7.53 0.79 -1.66
CA ILE A 32 6.16 0.75 -2.20
C ILE A 32 5.36 1.93 -1.64
N ALA A 33 5.45 2.19 -0.34
CA ALA A 33 4.73 3.28 0.31
C ALA A 33 5.11 4.67 -0.23
N ALA A 34 6.41 4.89 -0.52
CA ALA A 34 6.88 6.12 -1.12
C ALA A 34 6.29 6.35 -2.53
N ASP A 35 6.19 5.31 -3.35
CA ASP A 35 5.63 5.41 -4.70
C ASP A 35 4.13 5.76 -4.72
N TYR A 36 3.42 5.41 -3.64
CA TYR A 36 2.02 5.76 -3.45
C TYR A 36 1.83 6.97 -2.53
N ASP A 37 2.89 7.65 -2.09
CA ASP A 37 2.84 8.78 -1.16
C ASP A 37 1.97 8.51 0.10
N VAL A 38 2.21 7.34 0.71
CA VAL A 38 1.56 6.87 1.94
C VAL A 38 2.58 6.42 2.98
N ASN A 39 2.11 6.23 4.21
CA ASN A 39 2.93 5.63 5.27
C ASN A 39 3.09 4.11 5.05
N PRO A 40 4.26 3.50 5.40
CA PRO A 40 4.48 2.06 5.29
C PRO A 40 3.44 1.20 6.01
N GLY A 41 2.85 1.72 7.10
CA GLY A 41 1.76 1.08 7.81
C GLY A 41 0.54 0.79 6.91
N ARG A 42 0.23 1.66 5.94
CA ARG A 42 -0.86 1.44 4.98
C ARG A 42 -0.59 0.24 4.07
N ILE A 43 0.65 0.09 3.63
CA ILE A 43 1.05 -1.07 2.83
C ILE A 43 1.07 -2.35 3.69
N SER A 44 1.45 -2.24 4.97
CA SER A 44 1.37 -3.35 5.94
C SER A 44 -0.07 -3.84 6.15
N GLU A 45 -1.05 -2.92 6.27
CA GLU A 45 -2.49 -3.28 6.35
C GLU A 45 -2.94 -4.14 5.14
N ILE A 46 -2.43 -3.85 3.93
CA ILE A 46 -2.71 -4.63 2.71
C ILE A 46 -1.99 -5.97 2.73
N LYS A 47 -0.71 -5.98 3.10
CA LYS A 47 0.12 -7.21 3.21
C LYS A 47 -0.54 -8.24 4.12
N ASN A 48 -1.07 -7.81 5.27
CA ASN A 48 -1.64 -8.67 6.29
C ASN A 48 -3.12 -9.00 6.03
N GLY A 49 -3.70 -8.55 4.90
CA GLY A 49 -5.10 -8.79 4.56
C GLY A 49 -6.10 -8.02 5.42
N GLN A 50 -5.66 -7.03 6.21
CA GLN A 50 -6.56 -6.18 7.01
C GLN A 50 -7.37 -5.22 6.13
N LYS A 51 -6.86 -4.91 4.94
CA LYS A 51 -7.56 -4.15 3.90
C LYS A 51 -7.43 -4.82 2.55
N PHE A 52 -8.52 -4.75 1.78
CA PHE A 52 -8.59 -5.29 0.43
C PHE A 52 -8.22 -6.78 0.38
N ALA A 53 -8.71 -7.56 1.34
CA ALA A 53 -8.47 -8.99 1.43
C ALA A 53 -8.85 -9.70 0.12
N ASP A 54 -10.01 -9.33 -0.45
CA ASP A 54 -10.63 -9.96 -1.63
C ASP A 54 -9.99 -9.60 -2.98
N ILE A 55 -9.00 -8.69 -3.00
CA ILE A 55 -8.35 -8.26 -4.25
C ILE A 55 -7.08 -9.07 -4.47
N GLU A 56 -7.02 -9.87 -5.52
CA GLU A 56 -5.82 -10.63 -5.85
C GLU A 56 -4.67 -9.76 -6.37
N ALA A 57 -3.43 -10.27 -6.26
CA ALA A 57 -2.29 -9.61 -6.87
C ALA A 57 -2.37 -9.69 -8.40
N ALA A 58 -1.77 -8.70 -9.06
CA ALA A 58 -1.56 -8.77 -10.50
C ALA A 58 -0.69 -9.99 -10.86
N ALA A 59 -0.95 -10.56 -12.04
CA ALA A 59 -0.17 -11.67 -12.62
C ALA A 59 1.31 -11.31 -12.78
#